data_AF-A0A3B5AV25-F1
#
_entry.id   AF-A0A3B5AV25-F1
#
_cell.length_a   1.000
_cell.length_b   1.000
_cell.length_c   1.000
_cell.angle_alpha   90.00
_cell.angle_beta   90.00
_cell.angle_gamma   90.00
#
_symmetry.space_group_name_H-M   'P 1'
#
loop_
_entity.id
_entity.type
_entity.pdbx_description
1 polymer ?
#
loop_
_entity_poly.entity_id
_entity_poly.type
_entity_poly.pdbx_seq_one_letter_code
_entity_poly.pdbx_strand_id
1 'polypeptide(L)' 'KMAEVIELQKLKLAELRQECEARGLDTKGNKGELIARLQAYLEEHGEAECASCNHSDVLT' A
#
# COMPACT_ATOMS: atom_id res chain seq x y z
N LYS A 1 5.00 -12.59 -11.30
CA LYS A 1 4.06 -11.46 -11.39
C LYS A 1 4.89 -10.17 -11.41
N MET A 2 5.19 -9.61 -12.58
CA MET A 2 5.96 -8.35 -12.71
C MET A 2 5.12 -7.19 -13.27
N ALA A 3 3.97 -7.50 -13.88
CA ALA A 3 3.07 -6.49 -14.44
C ALA A 3 2.46 -5.60 -13.34
N GLU A 4 1.93 -6.21 -12.28
CA GLU A 4 1.30 -5.48 -11.17
C GLU A 4 2.26 -4.49 -10.48
N VAL A 5 3.53 -4.87 -10.34
CA VAL A 5 4.60 -4.03 -9.76
C VAL A 5 4.89 -2.78 -10.61
N ILE A 6 4.79 -2.91 -11.93
CA ILE A 6 4.99 -1.79 -12.88
C ILE A 6 3.78 -0.87 -12.88
N GLU A 7 2.57 -1.40 -12.69
CA GLU A 7 1.34 -0.60 -12.60
C GLU A 7 1.36 0.33 -11.40
N LEU A 8 1.83 -0.11 -10.24
CA LEU A 8 2.01 0.73 -9.04
C LEU A 8 2.84 1.99 -9.31
N GLN A 9 3.91 1.88 -10.11
CA GLN A 9 4.76 3.04 -10.43
C GLN A 9 4.05 4.07 -11.32
N LYS A 10 3.11 3.60 -12.16
CA LYS A 10 2.29 4.43 -13.06
C LYS A 10 1.10 5.08 -12.36
N LEU A 11 0.64 4.52 -11.24
CA LEU A 11 -0.46 5.07 -10.45
C LEU A 11 -0.10 6.44 -9.82
N LYS A 12 -1.13 7.25 -9.58
CA LYS A 12 -1.00 8.52 -8.85
C LYS A 12 -0.85 8.26 -7.36
N LEU A 13 -0.33 9.24 -6.62
CA LEU A 13 -0.18 9.14 -5.15
C LEU A 13 -1.51 8.78 -4.46
N ALA A 14 -2.63 9.36 -4.90
CA ALA A 14 -3.96 9.07 -4.37
C ALA A 14 -4.36 7.60 -4.60
N GLU A 15 -4.14 7.10 -5.82
CA GLU A 15 -4.43 5.70 -6.19
C GLU A 15 -3.58 4.72 -5.38
N LEU A 16 -2.28 5.03 -5.19
CA LEU A 16 -1.38 4.22 -4.37
C LEU A 16 -1.80 4.15 -2.91
N ARG A 17 -2.33 5.26 -2.37
CA ARG A 17 -2.87 5.28 -1.01
C ARG A 17 -4.12 4.42 -0.93
N GLN A 18 -5.04 4.55 -1.87
CA GLN A 18 -6.23 3.68 -1.93
C GLN A 18 -5.86 2.20 -2.04
N GLU A 19 -4.88 1.84 -2.87
CA GLU A 19 -4.42 0.46 -2.99
C GLU A 19 -3.79 -0.05 -1.69
N CYS A 20 -3.00 0.79 -1.01
CA CYS A 20 -2.50 0.46 0.32
C CYS A 20 -3.65 0.27 1.31
N GLU A 21 -4.56 1.24 1.44
CA GLU A 21 -5.71 1.18 2.35
C GLU A 21 -6.62 -0.02 2.08
N ALA A 22 -6.91 -0.31 0.82
CA ALA A 22 -7.74 -1.44 0.40
C ALA A 22 -7.10 -2.79 0.75
N ARG A 23 -5.77 -2.84 0.77
CA ARG A 23 -4.98 -4.01 1.19
C ARG A 23 -4.66 -3.99 2.69
N GLY A 24 -5.12 -2.97 3.41
CA GLY A 24 -4.83 -2.76 4.83
C GLY A 24 -3.39 -2.33 5.13
N LEU A 25 -2.63 -1.92 4.13
CA LEU A 25 -1.27 -1.40 4.26
C LEU A 25 -1.27 0.06 4.70
N ASP A 26 -0.23 0.43 5.44
CA ASP A 26 -0.09 1.78 5.96
C ASP A 26 0.09 2.79 4.80
N THR A 27 -0.72 3.86 4.81
CA THR A 27 -0.70 4.92 3.78
C THR A 27 0.16 6.13 4.15
N LYS A 28 0.88 6.06 5.27
CA LYS A 28 1.83 7.10 5.68
C LYS A 28 3.11 6.99 4.87
N GLY A 29 3.62 8.15 4.48
CA GLY A 29 4.86 8.29 3.72
C GLY A 29 4.67 8.93 2.34
N ASN A 30 5.78 8.95 1.59
CA ASN A 30 5.84 9.50 0.24
C ASN A 30 5.45 8.47 -0.83
N LYS A 31 5.27 8.91 -2.09
CA LYS A 31 4.93 8.01 -3.22
C LYS A 31 5.85 6.79 -3.30
N GLY A 32 7.15 7.00 -3.11
CA GLY A 32 8.15 5.93 -3.17
C GLY A 32 7.98 4.87 -2.07
N GLU A 33 7.65 5.29 -0.84
CA GLU A 33 7.42 4.36 0.27
C GLU A 33 6.16 3.53 0.06
N LEU A 34 5.07 4.17 -0.40
CA LEU A 34 3.82 3.47 -0.74
C LEU A 34 4.05 2.42 -1.83
N ILE A 35 4.77 2.79 -2.90
CA ILE A 35 5.12 1.87 -3.98
C ILE A 35 5.98 0.73 -3.44
N ALA A 36 7.05 1.01 -2.70
CA ALA A 36 7.93 -0.02 -2.17
C ALA A 36 7.19 -0.98 -1.23
N ARG A 37 6.28 -0.47 -0.40
CA ARG A 37 5.44 -1.28 0.50
C ARG A 37 4.48 -2.18 -0.27
N LEU A 38 3.82 -1.66 -1.29
CA LEU A 38 2.94 -2.44 -2.17
C LEU A 38 3.73 -3.47 -3.00
N GLN A 39 4.92 -3.11 -3.48
CA GLN A 39 5.80 -4.01 -4.21
C GLN A 39 6.28 -5.16 -3.32
N ALA A 40 6.76 -4.86 -2.11
CA ALA A 40 7.14 -5.87 -1.13
C ALA A 40 5.96 -6.77 -0.76
N TYR A 41 4.77 -6.19 -0.55
CA TYR A 41 3.55 -6.97 -0.27
C TYR A 41 3.18 -7.91 -1.43
N LEU A 42 3.25 -7.45 -2.68
CA LEU A 42 2.97 -8.29 -3.86
C LEU A 42 4.03 -9.37 -4.11
N GLU A 43 5.28 -9.11 -3.72
CA GLU A 43 6.41 -10.01 -3.88
C GLU A 43 6.45 -11.09 -2.77
N GLU A 44 6.08 -10.72 -1.54
CA GLU A 44 6.15 -11.58 -0.35
C GLU A 44 4.81 -12.26 -0.01
N HIS A 45 3.68 -11.57 -0.18
CA HIS A 45 2.35 -11.97 0.25
C HIS A 45 1.37 -12.00 -0.93
N GLY A 46 1.40 -13.07 -1.72
CA GLY A 46 0.34 -13.36 -2.69
C GLY A 46 -1.04 -13.49 -2.03
N GLU A 47 -1.09 -13.92 -0.76
CA GLU A 47 -2.31 -14.19 0.01
C GLU A 47 -1.95 -14.15 1.51
N ALA A 48 -2.15 -13.04 2.23
CA ALA A 48 -2.45 -13.11 3.68
C ALA A 48 -2.88 -11.75 4.24
N GLU A 49 -4.15 -11.74 4.63
CA GLU A 49 -4.84 -10.92 5.64
C GLU A 49 -3.99 -9.86 6.36
N CYS A 50 -4.22 -8.59 6.04
CA CYS A 50 -3.68 -7.51 6.85
C CYS A 50 -4.56 -7.27 8.08
N ALA A 51 -4.17 -7.89 9.19
CA ALA A 51 -4.50 -7.42 10.52
C ALA A 51 -3.67 -6.17 10.85
N SER A 52 -4.37 -5.10 11.28
CA SER A 52 -3.81 -3.97 12.05
C SER A 52 -3.02 -2.91 11.28
N CYS A 53 -3.73 -1.94 10.67
CA CYS A 53 -3.24 -0.57 10.60
C CYS A 53 -4.10 0.34 11.49
N ASN A 54 -3.56 0.59 12.67
CA ASN A 54 -3.99 1.61 13.62
C ASN A 54 -3.84 3.01 12.99
N HIS A 55 -4.94 3.63 12.57
CA HIS A 55 -5.01 5.08 12.66
C HIS A 55 -5.63 5.45 14.01
N SER A 56 -4.81 5.40 15.06
CA SER A 56 -5.17 6.03 16.34
C SER A 56 -5.49 7.51 16.09
N ASP A 57 -6.67 7.90 16.56
CA ASP A 57 -7.05 9.22 17.05
C ASP A 57 -6.52 10.45 16.31
N VAL A 58 -7.39 11.10 15.53
CA VAL A 58 -7.44 12.57 15.56
C VAL A 58 -8.61 12.95 16.45
N LEU A 59 -8.29 13.39 17.66
CA LEU A 59 -9.20 14.05 18.58
C LEU A 59 -9.78 15.30 17.89
N THR A 60 -11.10 15.34 17.67
CA THR A 60 -11.96 16.55 17.77
C THR A 60 -13.40 16.09 17.96
#